data_AF-A0A834LKW5-F1
#
_entry.id   AF-A0A834LKW5-F1
#
_cell.length_a   1.000
_cell.length_b   1.000
_cell.length_c   1.000
_cell.angle_alpha   90.00
_cell.angle_beta   90.00
_cell.angle_gamma   90.00
#
_symmetry.space_group_name_H-M   'P 1'
#
loop_
_entity.id
_entity.type
_entity.pdbx_description
1 polymer ?
#
loop_
_entity_poly.entity_id
_entity_poly.type
_entity_poly.pdbx_seq_one_letter_code
_entity_poly.pdbx_strand_id
1 'polypeptide(L)' 'MALAPTLNLDGSTVTSYIPEGKSKSLANKFEYVMHGLYKMIAYISFGALQLMLKGDQSRMGKFKLDQRLFLLIRKM' A
#
# COMPACT_ATOMS: atom_id res chain seq x y z
N MET A 1 6.59 9.16 -0.45
CA MET A 1 5.95 7.91 0.03
C MET A 1 4.44 8.03 -0.11
N ALA A 2 3.74 6.95 -0.47
CA ALA A 2 2.29 6.89 -0.58
C ALA A 2 1.75 5.52 -0.12
N LEU A 3 0.47 5.48 0.26
CA LEU A 3 -0.28 4.26 0.56
C LEU A 3 -1.46 4.16 -0.40
N ALA A 4 -1.65 3.01 -1.01
CA ALA A 4 -2.74 2.77 -1.96
C ALA A 4 -3.46 1.44 -1.67
N PRO A 5 -4.78 1.35 -1.85
CA PRO A 5 -5.53 0.10 -1.70
C PRO A 5 -5.33 -0.86 -2.89
N THR A 6 -4.89 -0.34 -4.04
CA THR A 6 -4.62 -1.10 -5.26
C THR A 6 -3.46 -0.49 -6.04
N LEU A 7 -2.85 -1.29 -6.92
CA LEU A 7 -1.83 -0.88 -7.87
C LEU A 7 -2.41 -0.59 -9.27
N ASN A 8 -3.63 -1.08 -9.55
CA ASN A 8 -4.24 -0.92 -10.86
C ASN A 8 -4.76 0.52 -11.03
N LEU A 9 -4.55 1.10 -12.21
CA LEU A 9 -4.91 2.49 -12.49
C LEU A 9 -6.42 2.72 -12.62
N ASP A 10 -7.16 1.66 -12.90
CA ASP A 10 -8.63 1.62 -12.99
C ASP A 10 -9.32 1.53 -11.61
N GLY A 11 -8.55 1.35 -10.53
CA GLY A 11 -9.09 1.16 -9.19
C GLY A 11 -9.56 -0.28 -8.87
N SER A 12 -9.42 -1.22 -9.80
CA SER A 12 -9.77 -2.62 -9.56
C SER A 12 -8.81 -3.26 -8.54
N THR A 13 -9.24 -4.34 -7.87
CA THR A 13 -8.39 -5.01 -6.88
C THR A 13 -7.27 -5.81 -7.56
N VAL A 14 -6.08 -5.83 -6.95
CA VAL A 14 -4.99 -6.69 -7.42
C VAL A 14 -5.31 -8.14 -7.05
N THR A 15 -5.59 -8.96 -8.06
CA THR A 15 -5.97 -10.37 -7.91
C THR A 15 -4.79 -11.34 -8.01
N SER A 16 -3.70 -10.93 -8.68
CA SER A 16 -2.52 -11.76 -8.91
C SER A 16 -1.23 -10.96 -8.82
N TYR A 17 -0.11 -11.66 -8.66
CA TYR A 17 1.21 -11.04 -8.79
C TYR A 17 1.38 -10.44 -10.18
N ILE A 18 1.82 -9.18 -10.22
CA ILE A 18 2.09 -8.45 -11.45
C ILE A 18 3.61 -8.40 -11.64
N PRO A 19 4.16 -9.08 -12.66
CA PRO A 19 5.59 -8.99 -12.96
C PRO A 19 5.96 -7.57 -13.36
N GLU A 20 7.12 -7.11 -12.88
CA GLU A 20 7.66 -5.80 -13.25
C GLU A 20 7.76 -5.64 -14.78
N GLY A 21 7.31 -4.49 -15.29
CA GLY A 21 7.40 -4.13 -16.70
C GLY A 21 6.33 -4.71 -17.62
N LYS A 22 5.48 -5.66 -17.19
CA LYS A 22 4.46 -6.28 -18.07
C LYS A 22 3.12 -5.53 -18.14
N SER A 23 2.80 -4.70 -17.16
CA SER A 23 1.53 -3.93 -17.15
C SER A 23 1.69 -2.52 -16.61
N LYS A 24 0.93 -1.56 -17.17
CA LYS A 24 0.84 -0.19 -16.66
C LYS A 24 0.16 -0.20 -15.28
N SER A 25 0.94 0.01 -14.23
CA SER A 25 0.45 0.08 -12.84
C SER A 25 1.06 1.28 -12.12
N LEU A 26 0.51 1.61 -10.94
CA LEU A 26 1.11 2.60 -10.05
C LEU A 26 2.55 2.22 -9.67
N ALA A 27 2.84 0.92 -9.53
CA ALA A 27 4.16 0.43 -9.13
C ALA A 27 5.29 0.95 -10.03
N ASN A 28 5.06 1.09 -11.33
CA ASN A 28 6.08 1.55 -12.29
C ASN A 28 6.60 2.97 -12.01
N LYS A 29 5.90 3.76 -11.19
CA LYS A 29 6.29 5.12 -10.81
C LYS A 29 7.10 5.18 -9.51
N PHE A 30 7.25 4.05 -8.81
CA PHE A 30 7.89 3.94 -7.51
C PHE A 30 9.01 2.91 -7.62
N GLU A 31 10.09 3.11 -6.85
CA GLU A 31 11.22 2.18 -6.84
C GLU A 31 11.00 1.03 -5.87
N TYR A 32 10.10 1.21 -4.91
CA TYR A 32 9.82 0.23 -3.90
C TYR A 32 8.34 0.10 -3.66
N VAL A 33 7.87 -1.16 -3.70
CA VAL A 33 6.47 -1.53 -3.49
C VAL A 33 6.41 -2.70 -2.52
N MET A 34 5.63 -2.53 -1.45
CA MET A 34 5.38 -3.58 -0.46
C MET A 34 3.89 -3.80 -0.27
N HIS A 35 3.46 -5.06 -0.20
CA HIS A 35 2.07 -5.43 0.04
C HIS A 35 1.89 -5.83 1.51
N GLY A 36 0.86 -5.28 2.16
CA GLY A 36 0.62 -5.49 3.59
C GLY A 36 -0.83 -5.38 3.97
N LEU A 37 -1.10 -5.69 5.24
CA LEU A 37 -2.43 -5.63 5.83
C LEU A 37 -2.48 -4.52 6.88
N TYR A 38 -3.52 -3.70 6.84
CA TYR A 38 -3.80 -2.71 7.86
C TYR A 38 -4.31 -3.38 9.14
N LYS A 39 -3.60 -3.14 10.25
CA LYS A 39 -3.96 -3.57 11.60
C LYS A 39 -4.52 -2.39 12.40
N MET A 40 -4.90 -2.66 13.64
CA MET A 40 -5.39 -1.63 14.57
C MET A 40 -4.34 -0.51 14.79
N ILE A 41 -4.82 0.69 15.11
CA ILE A 41 -3.99 1.85 15.54
C ILE A 41 -2.90 2.18 14.49
N ALA A 42 -3.27 2.13 13.21
CA ALA A 42 -2.39 2.53 12.11
C ALA A 42 -1.06 1.78 12.00
N TYR A 43 -1.02 0.57 12.53
CA TYR A 43 0.01 -0.40 12.21
C TYR A 43 -0.30 -1.08 10.88
N ILE A 44 0.71 -1.23 10.03
CA ILE A 44 0.63 -1.98 8.78
C ILE A 44 1.68 -3.09 8.83
N SER A 45 1.24 -4.32 8.53
CA SER A 45 2.10 -5.51 8.57
C SER A 45 2.40 -5.99 7.17
N PHE A 46 3.69 -6.11 6.83
CA PHE A 46 4.22 -6.61 5.57
C PHE A 46 4.97 -7.93 5.81
N GLY A 47 4.22 -9.02 6.01
CA GLY A 47 4.76 -10.35 6.35
C GLY A 47 5.30 -10.43 7.79
N ALA A 48 6.47 -9.86 8.03
CA ALA A 48 7.09 -9.71 9.35
C ALA A 48 7.56 -8.28 9.64
N LEU A 49 7.61 -7.42 8.62
CA LEU A 49 7.96 -6.02 8.77
C LEU A 49 6.74 -5.21 9.23
N GLN A 50 6.92 -4.36 10.23
CA GLN A 50 5.86 -3.50 10.76
C GLN A 50 6.14 -2.03 10.44
N LEU A 51 5.10 -1.32 10.03
CA LEU A 51 5.11 0.13 9.87
C LEU A 51 4.08 0.72 10.84
N MET A 52 4.48 1.74 11.60
CA MET A 52 3.57 2.52 12.44
C MET A 52 3.39 3.91 11.84
N LEU A 53 2.16 4.24 11.45
CA LEU A 53 1.81 5.59 11.04
C LEU A 53 1.35 6.39 12.27
N LYS A 54 2.04 7.50 12.56
CA LYS A 54 1.63 8.46 13.58
C LYS A 54 1.19 9.74 12.88
N GLY A 55 0.02 10.24 13.24
CA GLY A 55 -0.54 11.45 12.67
C GLY A 55 -1.91 11.77 13.25
N ASP A 56 -2.54 12.78 12.67
CA ASP A 56 -3.85 13.25 13.08
C ASP A 56 -4.94 12.18 12.87
N GLN A 57 -5.77 11.97 13.89
CA GLN A 57 -6.78 10.92 13.93
C GLN A 57 -7.87 11.11 12.85
N SER A 58 -8.15 12.35 12.41
CA SER A 58 -9.11 12.64 11.33
C SER A 58 -8.67 12.06 9.98
N ARG A 59 -7.36 11.91 9.77
CA ARG A 59 -6.80 11.35 8.53
C ARG A 59 -6.72 9.82 8.57
N MET A 60 -6.74 9.24 9.77
CA MET A 60 -6.59 7.79 9.98
C MET A 60 -7.91 7.02 9.82
N GLY A 61 -9.07 7.68 9.96
CA GLY A 61 -10.39 7.06 9.77
C GLY A 61 -10.67 6.57 8.33
N LYS A 62 -9.78 6.84 7.38
CA LYS A 62 -9.90 6.37 5.98
C LYS A 62 -9.51 4.90 5.81
N PHE A 63 -8.86 4.29 6.79
CA PHE A 63 -8.39 2.92 6.72
C PHE A 63 -9.36 1.97 7.44
N LYS A 64 -9.66 0.84 6.80
CA LYS A 64 -10.47 -0.23 7.41
C LYS A 64 -9.56 -1.32 7.98
N LEU A 65 -10.00 -1.94 9.06
CA LEU A 65 -9.31 -3.11 9.61
C LEU A 65 -9.24 -4.22 8.55
N ASP A 66 -8.10 -4.91 8.49
CA ASP A 66 -7.78 -5.98 7.54
C ASP A 66 -7.82 -5.56 6.06
N GLN A 67 -7.81 -4.24 5.80
CA GLN A 67 -7.68 -3.72 4.45
C GLN A 67 -6.28 -4.02 3.89
N ARG A 68 -6.23 -4.52 2.67
CA ARG A 68 -4.99 -4.66 1.90
C ARG A 68 -4.48 -3.28 1.48
N LEU A 69 -3.21 -3.02 1.75
CA LEU A 69 -2.54 -1.78 1.42
C LEU A 69 -1.20 -2.06 0.72
N PHE A 70 -0.86 -1.18 -0.21
CA PHE A 70 0.42 -1.13 -0.87
C PHE A 70 1.18 0.09 -0.39
N LEU A 71 2.37 -0.13 0.16
CA LEU A 71 3.34 0.91 0.48
C LEU A 71 4.17 1.21 -0.75
N LEU A 72 4.16 2.47 -1.18
CA LEU A 72 4.83 2.94 -2.38
C LEU A 72 5.88 4.00 -1.99
N ILE A 73 7.16 3.71 -2.25
CA ILE A 73 8.27 4.62 -1.96
C ILE A 73 9.02 4.92 -3.25
N ARG A 74 9.29 6.22 -3.47
CA ARG A 74 10.12 6.73 -4.55
C ARG A 74 11.39 7.27 -3.91
N LYS A 75 12.55 7.03 -4.52
CA LYS A 75 13.80 7.66 -4.10
C LYS A 75 13.80 9.10 -4.58
N MET A 76 14.23 9.99 -3.69
CA MET A 76 14.44 11.40 -4.03
C MET A 76 15.81 11.56 -4.68
#